data_AF-A0A9Q3HZH9-F1
#
_entry.id   AF-A0A9Q3HZH9-F1
#
_cell.length_a   1.000
_cell.length_b   1.000
_cell.length_c   1.000
_cell.angle_alpha   90.00
_cell.angle_beta   90.00
_cell.angle_gamma   90.00
#
_symmetry.space_group_name_H-M   'P 1'
#
loop_
_entity.id
_entity.type
_entity.pdbx_description
1 polymer ?
#
loop_
_entity_poly.entity_id
_entity_poly.type
_entity_poly.pdbx_seq_one_letter_code
_entity_poly.pdbx_strand_id
1 'polypeptide(L)'
;MVFWLSCLCSGFQSQADTESPKSRKALEIHIPKLPDLGVIIKVGHNEEVEITTPVIVAWHNGKSRMVSAFRALNTYTVPDRKSIPKIQISLTQICQAVYITTMDALKGFHQNVVTSRARKYLRINVHCGVYEHFRMPFGMKNATSHFQRMMDAIFPKELSEGWLIFHIDEIIVCSKAWEEYCHRGSSKQRGPGTQ
;
A
#
# COMPACT_ATOMS: atom_id res chain seq x y z
N MET A 1 -12.04 13.73 5.68
CA MET A 1 -11.77 12.38 5.13
C MET A 1 -11.41 11.44 6.27
N VAL A 2 -12.38 11.08 7.11
CA VAL A 2 -12.22 10.17 8.26
C VAL A 2 -13.51 9.36 8.33
N PHE A 3 -13.60 8.26 7.57
CA PHE A 3 -14.83 7.42 7.55
C PHE A 3 -14.52 5.92 7.59
N TRP A 4 -13.27 5.53 7.88
CA TRP A 4 -12.85 4.13 7.82
C TRP A 4 -12.73 3.42 9.18
N LEU A 5 -12.99 4.10 10.31
CA LEU A 5 -12.67 3.53 11.63
C LEU A 5 -13.83 2.92 12.45
N SER A 6 -15.11 3.00 12.04
CA SER A 6 -16.19 2.70 12.99
C SER A 6 -16.89 1.34 12.88
N CYS A 7 -16.58 0.46 11.91
CA CYS A 7 -17.43 -0.73 11.68
C CYS A 7 -16.86 -2.09 12.11
N LEU A 8 -15.80 -2.18 12.93
CA LEU A 8 -15.26 -3.48 13.33
C LEU A 8 -14.99 -3.55 14.84
N CYS A 9 -16.04 -3.34 15.63
CA CYS A 9 -16.12 -3.78 17.02
C CYS A 9 -17.17 -4.89 17.12
N SER A 10 -16.73 -6.14 17.04
CA SER A 10 -17.12 -7.25 17.93
C SER A 10 -16.30 -8.47 17.51
N GLY A 11 -15.80 -9.19 18.51
CA GLY A 11 -14.68 -10.11 18.40
C GLY A 11 -14.85 -11.24 17.39
N PHE A 12 -13.74 -11.64 16.79
CA PHE A 12 -13.64 -12.90 16.08
C PHE A 12 -12.30 -13.57 16.37
N GLN A 13 -12.34 -14.64 17.16
CA GLN A 13 -11.24 -15.59 17.36
C GLN A 13 -11.05 -16.43 16.09
N SER A 14 -9.83 -16.96 15.93
CA SER A 14 -9.28 -17.64 14.76
C SER A 14 -9.98 -18.96 14.37
N GLN A 15 -11.19 -18.88 13.84
CA GLN A 15 -11.77 -19.94 13.01
C GLN A 15 -11.96 -19.39 11.60
N ALA A 16 -11.76 -20.22 10.59
CA ALA A 16 -12.07 -19.86 9.21
C ALA A 16 -13.58 -19.63 9.14
N ASP A 17 -14.01 -18.37 9.27
CA ASP A 17 -15.39 -17.96 9.05
C ASP A 17 -15.84 -18.56 7.72
N THR A 18 -16.89 -19.37 7.75
CA THR A 18 -17.55 -19.93 6.58
C THR A 18 -17.83 -18.82 5.57
N GLU A 19 -16.98 -18.71 4.54
CA GLU A 19 -17.10 -17.69 3.51
C GLU A 19 -18.52 -17.76 2.91
N SER A 20 -19.26 -16.65 2.98
CA SER A 20 -20.59 -16.60 2.38
C SER A 20 -20.52 -16.90 0.88
N PRO A 21 -21.53 -17.54 0.28
CA PRO A 21 -21.51 -17.88 -1.15
C PRO A 21 -21.22 -16.67 -2.06
N LYS A 22 -21.67 -15.48 -1.65
CA LYS A 22 -21.41 -14.22 -2.32
C LYS A 22 -19.93 -13.82 -2.28
N SER A 23 -19.26 -14.04 -1.15
CA SER A 23 -17.84 -13.73 -0.97
C SER A 23 -16.94 -14.68 -1.76
N ARG A 24 -17.28 -15.98 -1.80
CA ARG A 24 -16.58 -16.97 -2.63
C ARG A 24 -16.55 -16.58 -4.09
N LYS A 25 -17.73 -16.27 -4.67
CA LYS A 25 -17.85 -15.79 -6.05
C LYS A 25 -17.04 -14.53 -6.31
N ALA A 26 -16.97 -13.61 -5.34
CA ALA A 26 -16.15 -12.41 -5.48
C ALA A 26 -14.65 -12.74 -5.49
N LEU A 27 -14.20 -13.67 -4.64
CA LEU A 27 -12.81 -14.11 -4.61
C LEU A 27 -12.41 -14.85 -5.89
N GLU A 28 -13.30 -15.69 -6.45
CA GLU A 28 -13.10 -16.35 -7.76
C GLU A 28 -12.88 -15.34 -8.90
N ILE A 29 -13.45 -14.14 -8.81
CA ILE A 29 -13.24 -13.06 -9.79
C ILE A 29 -11.91 -12.33 -9.59
N HIS A 30 -11.48 -12.15 -8.33
CA HIS A 30 -10.28 -11.36 -8.00
C HIS A 30 -9.01 -12.19 -8.07
N ILE A 31 -9.00 -13.40 -7.52
CA ILE A 31 -7.80 -14.23 -7.35
C ILE A 31 -7.08 -14.51 -8.67
N PRO A 32 -7.74 -14.90 -9.78
CA PRO A 32 -7.04 -15.19 -11.04
C PRO A 32 -6.27 -14.00 -11.61
N LYS A 33 -6.74 -12.77 -11.35
CA LYS A 33 -6.13 -11.54 -11.91
C LYS A 33 -4.86 -11.12 -11.17
N LEU A 34 -4.72 -11.51 -9.91
CA LEU A 34 -3.64 -11.02 -9.05
C LEU A 34 -2.27 -11.65 -9.35
N PRO A 35 -2.18 -12.95 -9.72
CA PRO A 35 -0.95 -13.55 -10.24
C PRO A 35 -0.49 -12.91 -11.54
N ASP A 36 -1.41 -12.66 -12.48
CA ASP A 36 -1.09 -12.04 -13.77
C ASP A 36 -0.52 -10.62 -13.60
N LEU A 37 -1.00 -9.90 -12.57
CA LEU A 37 -0.50 -8.58 -12.19
C LEU A 37 0.78 -8.63 -11.33
N GLY A 38 1.28 -9.82 -11.00
CA GLY A 38 2.47 -10.01 -10.15
C GLY A 38 2.29 -9.51 -8.72
N VAL A 39 1.05 -9.46 -8.21
CA VAL A 39 0.75 -9.02 -6.84
C VAL A 39 0.87 -10.19 -5.86
N ILE A 40 0.34 -11.35 -6.24
CA ILE A 40 0.39 -12.57 -5.44
C ILE A 40 0.99 -13.73 -6.25
N ILE A 41 1.56 -14.70 -5.56
CA ILE A 41 2.10 -15.92 -6.16
C ILE A 41 1.40 -17.11 -5.49
N LYS A 42 1.00 -18.12 -6.27
CA LYS A 42 0.42 -19.35 -5.74
C LYS A 42 1.52 -20.17 -5.06
N VAL A 43 1.28 -20.58 -3.82
CA VAL A 43 2.22 -21.43 -3.06
C VAL A 43 2.11 -22.87 -3.57
N GLY A 44 3.25 -23.54 -3.73
CA GLY A 44 3.29 -24.93 -4.21
C GLY A 44 2.66 -25.92 -3.22
N HIS A 45 2.16 -27.05 -3.73
CA HIS A 45 1.52 -28.10 -2.90
C HIS A 45 2.45 -28.71 -1.84
N ASN A 46 3.75 -28.75 -2.10
CA ASN A 46 4.76 -29.36 -1.23
C ASN A 46 5.47 -28.34 -0.33
N GLU A 47 5.06 -27.07 -0.37
CA GLU A 47 5.66 -26.06 0.50
C GLU A 47 4.97 -26.05 1.87
N GLU A 48 5.78 -26.07 2.93
CA GLU A 48 5.27 -25.92 4.28
C GLU A 48 4.70 -24.52 4.51
N VAL A 49 3.46 -24.48 5.01
CA VAL A 49 2.72 -23.25 5.31
C VAL A 49 2.49 -23.17 6.81
N GLU A 50 3.38 -22.46 7.50
CA GLU A 50 3.30 -22.27 8.95
C GLU A 50 2.20 -21.27 9.36
N ILE A 51 2.07 -20.17 8.62
CA ILE A 51 1.21 -19.04 8.96
C ILE A 51 0.39 -18.66 7.74
N THR A 52 -0.91 -18.45 7.94
CA THR A 52 -1.80 -17.86 6.94
C THR A 52 -2.68 -16.79 7.55
N THR A 53 -3.07 -15.83 6.71
CA THR A 53 -4.01 -14.78 7.05
C THR A 53 -5.32 -15.00 6.27
N PRO A 54 -6.49 -14.95 6.93
CA PRO A 54 -7.76 -15.06 6.22
C PRO A 54 -8.01 -13.83 5.33
N VAL A 55 -8.82 -14.02 4.30
CA VAL A 55 -9.24 -12.95 3.39
C VAL A 55 -10.70 -12.62 3.64
N ILE A 56 -10.99 -11.32 3.67
CA ILE A 56 -12.33 -10.78 3.83
C ILE A 56 -12.70 -10.03 2.55
N VAL A 57 -13.96 -10.13 2.13
CA VAL A 57 -14.49 -9.35 1.01
C VAL A 57 -15.30 -8.17 1.55
N ALA A 58 -14.80 -6.96 1.34
CA ALA A 58 -15.52 -5.73 1.65
C ALA A 58 -16.35 -5.30 0.44
N TRP A 59 -17.61 -4.92 0.67
CA TRP A 59 -18.54 -4.48 -0.37
C TRP A 59 -18.82 -2.99 -0.23
N HIS A 60 -18.72 -2.24 -1.31
CA HIS A 60 -19.04 -0.82 -1.35
C HIS A 60 -19.60 -0.42 -2.71
N ASN A 61 -20.80 0.18 -2.75
CA ASN A 61 -21.49 0.59 -3.97
C ASN A 61 -21.54 -0.51 -5.04
N GLY A 62 -21.90 -1.73 -4.63
CA GLY A 62 -21.98 -2.91 -5.52
C GLY A 62 -20.64 -3.50 -5.97
N LYS A 63 -19.50 -2.85 -5.66
CA LYS A 63 -18.16 -3.35 -5.98
C LYS A 63 -17.59 -4.12 -4.78
N SER A 64 -16.97 -5.26 -5.05
CA SER A 64 -16.25 -6.05 -4.05
C SER A 64 -14.76 -5.69 -4.04
N ARG A 65 -14.16 -5.69 -2.85
CA ARG A 65 -12.72 -5.53 -2.63
C ARG A 65 -12.22 -6.67 -1.76
N MET A 66 -11.19 -7.33 -2.23
CA MET A 66 -10.45 -8.33 -1.45
C MET A 66 -9.56 -7.63 -0.42
N VAL A 67 -9.68 -8.01 0.85
CA VAL A 67 -8.91 -7.42 1.96
C VAL A 67 -8.27 -8.56 2.76
N SER A 68 -6.94 -8.57 2.84
CA SER A 68 -6.22 -9.51 3.70
C SER A 68 -6.25 -9.03 5.16
N ALA A 69 -6.69 -9.88 6.08
CA ALA A 69 -6.97 -9.50 7.46
C ALA A 69 -5.72 -9.51 8.36
N PHE A 70 -4.73 -8.66 8.11
CA PHE A 70 -3.46 -8.63 8.85
C PHE A 70 -3.53 -8.13 10.31
N ARG A 71 -4.71 -8.06 10.93
CA ARG A 71 -4.86 -7.54 12.31
C ARG A 71 -4.02 -8.33 13.31
N ALA A 72 -4.06 -9.66 13.24
CA ALA A 72 -3.26 -10.53 14.09
C ALA A 72 -1.76 -10.39 13.78
N LEU A 73 -1.36 -10.35 12.51
CA LEU A 73 0.04 -10.13 12.15
C LEU A 73 0.58 -8.79 12.68
N ASN A 74 -0.25 -7.74 12.63
CA ASN A 74 0.10 -6.40 13.07
C ASN A 74 0.30 -6.29 14.59
N THR A 75 -0.28 -7.18 15.42
CA THR A 75 -0.03 -7.18 16.87
C THR A 75 1.37 -7.66 17.20
N TYR A 76 1.87 -8.66 16.46
CA TYR A 76 3.23 -9.21 16.63
C TYR A 76 4.30 -8.41 15.88
N THR A 77 3.89 -7.56 14.94
CA THR A 77 4.81 -6.71 14.17
C THR A 77 5.29 -5.53 15.01
N VAL A 78 6.61 -5.43 15.19
CA VAL A 78 7.27 -4.29 15.82
C VAL A 78 6.98 -3.03 15.00
N PRO A 79 6.42 -1.97 15.61
CA PRO A 79 6.09 -0.75 14.88
C PRO A 79 7.36 -0.03 14.40
N ASP A 80 7.40 0.31 13.11
CA ASP A 80 8.44 1.14 12.52
C ASP A 80 8.16 2.61 12.87
N ARG A 81 8.97 3.16 13.79
CA ARG A 81 8.84 4.54 14.32
C ARG A 81 9.51 5.59 13.43
N LYS A 82 9.65 5.35 12.13
CA LYS A 82 10.09 6.38 11.20
C LYS A 82 9.23 7.64 11.37
N SER A 83 9.88 8.76 11.63
CA SER A 83 9.21 10.06 11.73
C SER A 83 8.68 10.44 10.34
N ILE A 84 7.38 10.29 10.15
CA ILE A 84 6.69 10.94 9.03
C ILE A 84 6.70 12.45 9.35
N PRO A 85 7.11 13.33 8.42
CA PRO A 85 7.11 14.77 8.66
C PRO A 85 5.74 15.20 9.20
N LYS A 86 5.74 15.95 10.31
CA LYS A 86 4.50 16.49 10.84
C LYS A 86 3.88 17.39 9.78
N ILE A 87 2.58 17.24 9.57
CA ILE A 87 1.84 18.04 8.58
C ILE A 87 2.08 19.55 8.75
N GLN A 88 2.32 20.03 9.98
CA GLN A 88 2.66 21.43 10.26
C GLN A 88 3.93 21.92 9.55
N ILE A 89 4.97 21.09 9.47
CA ILE A 89 6.23 21.44 8.77
C ILE A 89 5.97 21.53 7.26
N SER A 90 5.20 20.58 6.74
CA SER A 90 4.76 20.58 5.34
C SER A 90 3.87 21.79 5.01
N LEU A 91 2.99 22.20 5.93
CA LEU A 91 2.08 23.32 5.75
C LEU A 91 2.80 24.65 5.57
N THR A 92 3.91 24.89 6.28
CA THR A 92 4.68 26.13 6.09
C THR A 92 5.21 26.26 4.66
N GLN A 93 5.68 25.15 4.06
CA GLN A 93 6.14 25.15 2.67
C GLN A 93 4.98 25.34 1.69
N ILE A 94 3.85 24.67 1.94
CA ILE A 94 2.63 24.78 1.14
C ILE A 94 2.08 26.22 1.19
N CYS A 95 2.04 26.87 2.36
CA CYS A 95 1.55 28.24 2.52
C CYS A 95 2.40 29.28 1.80
N GLN A 96 3.68 29.00 1.56
CA GLN A 96 4.56 29.90 0.80
C GLN A 96 4.52 29.64 -0.71
N ALA A 97 3.87 28.57 -1.16
CA ALA A 97 3.78 28.23 -2.57
C ALA A 97 2.65 29.00 -3.25
N VAL A 98 2.90 29.44 -4.47
CA VAL A 98 1.90 30.07 -5.36
C VAL A 98 1.21 29.00 -6.22
N TYR A 99 1.95 27.96 -6.60
CA TYR A 99 1.46 26.83 -7.38
C TYR A 99 1.66 25.53 -6.58
N ILE A 100 0.58 24.77 -6.41
CA ILE A 100 0.56 23.50 -5.70
C ILE A 100 -0.08 22.46 -6.60
N THR A 101 0.52 21.28 -6.68
CA THR A 101 -0.10 20.11 -7.30
C THR A 101 0.07 18.90 -6.42
N THR A 102 -1.03 18.18 -6.27
CA THR A 102 -1.08 16.92 -5.55
C THR A 102 -1.27 15.79 -6.54
N MET A 103 -0.44 14.77 -6.42
CA MET A 103 -0.52 13.54 -7.19
C MET A 103 -0.76 12.39 -6.23
N ASP A 104 -1.77 11.57 -6.49
CA ASP A 104 -1.99 10.33 -5.76
C ASP A 104 -1.06 9.26 -6.35
N ALA A 105 -0.23 8.64 -5.51
CA ALA A 105 0.49 7.44 -5.86
C ALA A 105 -0.50 6.28 -5.98
N LEU A 106 -1.21 6.20 -7.12
CA LEU A 106 -2.21 5.17 -7.39
C LEU A 106 -1.65 3.78 -7.08
N LYS A 107 -2.23 3.13 -6.06
CA LYS A 107 -1.82 1.82 -5.55
C LYS A 107 -0.31 1.75 -5.19
N GLY A 108 0.24 2.83 -4.65
CA GLY A 108 1.67 2.99 -4.38
C GLY A 108 2.28 1.82 -3.60
N PHE A 109 1.57 1.29 -2.60
CA PHE A 109 2.05 0.12 -1.85
C PHE A 109 2.25 -1.13 -2.72
N HIS A 110 1.36 -1.39 -3.68
CA HIS A 110 1.49 -2.55 -4.57
C HIS A 110 2.65 -2.44 -5.56
N GLN A 111 3.35 -1.31 -5.62
CA GLN A 111 4.59 -1.18 -6.38
C GLN A 111 5.80 -1.75 -5.61
N ASN A 112 5.71 -1.85 -4.28
CA ASN A 112 6.83 -2.29 -3.44
C ASN A 112 6.95 -3.81 -3.40
N VAL A 113 8.12 -4.35 -3.76
CA VAL A 113 8.42 -5.78 -3.60
C VAL A 113 8.65 -6.11 -2.13
N VAL A 114 8.04 -7.20 -1.67
CA VAL A 114 8.25 -7.71 -0.31
C VAL A 114 9.44 -8.65 -0.30
N THR A 115 10.27 -8.55 0.73
CA THR A 115 11.41 -9.47 0.92
C THR A 115 10.93 -10.92 1.11
N SER A 116 11.68 -11.89 0.59
CA SER A 116 11.35 -13.33 0.73
C SER A 116 11.10 -13.78 2.16
N ARG A 117 11.79 -13.19 3.14
CA ARG A 117 11.55 -13.44 4.57
C ARG A 117 10.16 -12.99 5.01
N ALA A 118 9.73 -11.80 4.61
CA ALA A 118 8.43 -11.26 4.99
C ALA A 118 7.27 -11.90 4.21
N ARG A 119 7.50 -12.35 2.97
CA ARG A 119 6.49 -13.04 2.13
C ARG A 119 5.82 -14.22 2.85
N LYS A 120 6.59 -15.01 3.60
CA LYS A 120 6.08 -16.14 4.40
C LYS A 120 4.98 -15.74 5.38
N TYR A 121 5.07 -14.55 5.97
CA TYR A 121 4.07 -14.03 6.93
C TYR A 121 2.90 -13.33 6.23
N LEU A 122 3.04 -12.99 4.94
CA LEU A 122 2.01 -12.39 4.11
C LEU A 122 1.29 -13.42 3.24
N ARG A 123 1.26 -14.68 3.69
CA ARG A 123 0.47 -15.72 3.06
C ARG A 123 -1.01 -15.54 3.40
N ILE A 124 -1.84 -15.68 2.39
CA ILE A 124 -3.29 -15.63 2.49
C ILE A 124 -3.88 -17.01 2.19
N ASN A 125 -4.92 -17.36 2.94
CA ASN A 125 -5.68 -18.58 2.71
C ASN A 125 -7.05 -18.21 2.15
N VAL A 126 -7.39 -18.80 1.01
CA VAL A 126 -8.70 -18.72 0.36
C VAL A 126 -9.15 -20.12 -0.03
N HIS A 127 -10.45 -20.31 -0.27
CA HIS A 127 -11.00 -21.64 -0.63
C HIS A 127 -10.34 -22.30 -1.86
N CYS A 128 -9.74 -21.52 -2.76
CA CYS A 128 -9.06 -22.00 -3.97
C CYS A 128 -7.55 -22.24 -3.79
N GLY A 129 -7.01 -22.09 -2.58
CA GLY A 129 -5.62 -22.39 -2.23
C GLY A 129 -4.93 -21.31 -1.40
N VAL A 130 -3.63 -21.52 -1.16
CA VAL A 130 -2.77 -20.58 -0.44
C VAL A 130 -1.96 -19.75 -1.44
N TYR A 131 -1.92 -18.45 -1.21
CA TYR A 131 -1.15 -17.51 -2.02
C TYR A 131 -0.26 -16.66 -1.12
N GLU A 132 0.89 -16.21 -1.63
CA GLU A 132 1.76 -15.26 -0.95
C GLU A 132 1.79 -13.91 -1.66
N HIS A 133 1.77 -12.82 -0.90
CA HIS A 133 1.93 -11.49 -1.47
C HIS A 133 3.38 -11.27 -1.90
N PHE A 134 3.60 -11.03 -3.20
CA PHE A 134 4.88 -10.61 -3.75
C PHE A 134 5.08 -9.10 -3.61
N ARG A 135 4.00 -8.35 -3.77
CA ARG A 135 3.96 -6.89 -3.57
C ARG A 135 3.31 -6.56 -2.25
N MET A 136 3.67 -5.41 -1.67
CA MET A 136 3.18 -5.03 -0.35
C MET A 136 1.64 -4.89 -0.37
N PRO A 137 0.92 -5.65 0.46
CA PRO A 137 -0.52 -5.56 0.54
C PRO A 137 -0.96 -4.42 1.43
N PHE A 138 -2.20 -3.96 1.21
CA PHE A 138 -2.84 -3.02 2.10
C PHE A 138 -3.07 -3.63 3.49
N GLY A 139 -3.10 -2.76 4.52
CA GLY A 139 -3.42 -3.15 5.89
C GLY A 139 -2.23 -3.63 6.71
N MET A 140 -1.01 -3.63 6.17
CA MET A 140 0.20 -3.86 6.97
C MET A 140 0.54 -2.65 7.85
N LYS A 141 0.91 -2.90 9.11
CA LYS A 141 1.24 -1.86 10.10
C LYS A 141 2.32 -0.89 9.65
N ASN A 142 3.37 -1.38 8.99
CA ASN A 142 4.55 -0.61 8.63
C ASN A 142 4.58 -0.21 7.14
N ALA A 143 3.49 -0.40 6.38
CA ALA A 143 3.48 -0.12 4.95
C ALA A 143 3.82 1.35 4.65
N THR A 144 3.17 2.29 5.34
CA THR A 144 3.39 3.72 5.20
C THR A 144 4.82 4.14 5.57
N SER A 145 5.33 3.67 6.71
CA SER A 145 6.70 3.98 7.15
C SER A 145 7.75 3.48 6.16
N HIS A 146 7.51 2.30 5.56
CA HIS A 146 8.40 1.76 4.53
C HIS A 146 8.35 2.58 3.24
N PHE A 147 7.15 2.94 2.78
CA PHE A 147 6.97 3.79 1.60
C PHE A 147 7.64 5.16 1.78
N GLN A 148 7.49 5.77 2.97
CA GLN A 148 8.16 7.03 3.29
C GLN A 148 9.68 6.90 3.21
N ARG A 149 10.28 5.85 3.79
CA ARG A 149 11.74 5.61 3.69
C ARG A 149 12.21 5.45 2.26
N MET A 150 11.41 4.76 1.44
CA MET A 150 11.71 4.59 0.03
C MET A 150 11.71 5.94 -0.70
N MET A 151 10.71 6.79 -0.47
CA MET A 151 10.64 8.12 -1.08
C MET A 151 11.76 9.04 -0.59
N ASP A 152 12.10 9.00 0.71
CA ASP A 152 13.24 9.71 1.28
C ASP A 152 14.56 9.32 0.58
N ALA A 153 14.71 8.05 0.18
CA ALA A 153 15.90 7.56 -0.51
C ALA A 153 15.92 7.87 -2.02
N ILE A 154 14.76 7.95 -2.67
CA ILE A 154 14.65 8.21 -4.12
C ILE A 154 14.75 9.72 -4.42
N PHE A 155 14.22 10.58 -3.54
CA PHE A 155 14.14 12.03 -3.75
C PHE A 155 14.83 12.85 -2.63
N PRO A 156 16.07 12.51 -2.23
CA PRO A 156 16.72 13.16 -1.10
C PRO A 156 16.95 14.66 -1.36
N LYS A 157 17.25 15.03 -2.61
CA LYS A 157 17.52 16.41 -3.00
C LYS A 157 16.24 17.25 -2.96
N GLU A 158 15.19 16.80 -3.61
CA GLU A 158 13.92 17.51 -3.74
C GLU A 158 13.23 17.69 -2.38
N LEU A 159 13.36 16.71 -1.48
CA LEU A 159 12.91 16.80 -0.10
C LEU A 159 13.75 17.81 0.70
N SER A 160 15.06 17.84 0.50
CA SER A 160 15.95 18.81 1.19
C SER A 160 15.71 20.25 0.75
N GLU A 161 15.38 20.45 -0.53
CA GLU A 161 15.02 21.75 -1.10
C GLU A 161 13.59 22.19 -0.72
N GLY A 162 12.79 21.27 -0.17
CA GLY A 162 11.49 21.57 0.44
C GLY A 162 10.33 21.80 -0.53
N TRP A 163 10.55 21.65 -1.84
CA TRP A 163 9.50 21.84 -2.85
C TRP A 163 8.75 20.54 -3.19
N LEU A 164 9.30 19.39 -2.85
CA LEU A 164 8.62 18.09 -2.95
C LEU A 164 8.32 17.58 -1.55
N ILE A 165 7.06 17.22 -1.31
CA ILE A 165 6.59 16.73 -0.02
C ILE A 165 5.86 15.42 -0.25
N PHE A 166 6.25 14.38 0.48
CA PHE A 166 5.51 13.12 0.53
C PHE A 166 4.66 13.06 1.79
N HIS A 167 3.39 12.73 1.64
CA HIS A 167 2.49 12.47 2.74
C HIS A 167 1.69 11.19 2.48
N ILE A 168 2.16 10.08 3.03
CA ILE A 168 1.54 8.76 2.86
C ILE A 168 1.43 8.41 1.37
N ASP A 169 0.25 8.54 0.77
CA ASP A 169 -0.06 8.19 -0.61
C ASP A 169 -0.07 9.42 -1.54
N GLU A 170 0.12 10.63 -0.98
CA GLU A 170 0.11 11.89 -1.72
C GLU A 170 1.54 12.40 -1.95
N ILE A 171 1.80 12.80 -3.19
CA ILE A 171 3.00 13.52 -3.61
C ILE A 171 2.57 14.97 -3.87
N ILE A 172 3.17 15.90 -3.16
CA ILE A 172 2.84 17.33 -3.25
C ILE A 172 4.04 18.05 -3.83
N VAL A 173 3.83 18.75 -4.95
CA VAL A 173 4.81 19.60 -5.61
C VAL A 173 4.41 21.06 -5.36
N CYS A 174 5.33 21.84 -4.82
CA CYS A 174 5.16 23.24 -4.47
C CYS A 174 6.08 24.12 -5.32
N SER A 175 5.61 25.30 -5.72
CA SER A 175 6.42 26.29 -6.46
C SER A 175 5.97 27.71 -6.19
N LYS A 176 6.90 28.67 -6.30
CA LYS A 176 6.62 30.11 -6.17
C LYS A 176 6.49 30.81 -7.52
N ALA A 177 7.12 30.25 -8.56
CA ALA A 177 7.05 30.75 -9.94
C ALA A 177 6.48 29.69 -10.90
N TRP A 178 5.89 30.13 -12.01
CA TRP A 178 5.27 29.25 -13.00
C TRP A 178 6.32 28.46 -13.79
N GLU A 179 7.42 29.09 -14.17
CA GLU A 179 8.51 28.47 -14.93
C GLU A 179 9.16 27.33 -14.13
N GLU A 180 9.39 27.58 -12.84
CA GLU A 180 9.89 26.61 -11.87
C GLU A 180 8.92 25.43 -11.71
N TYR A 181 7.61 25.72 -11.66
CA TYR A 181 6.55 24.72 -11.59
C TYR A 181 6.54 23.82 -12.82
N CYS A 182 6.61 24.39 -14.03
CA CYS A 182 6.67 23.63 -15.28
C CYS A 182 7.92 22.74 -15.36
N HIS A 183 9.08 23.24 -14.90
CA HIS A 183 10.31 22.46 -14.89
C HIS A 183 10.25 21.28 -13.89
N ARG A 184 9.69 21.53 -12.70
CA ARG A 184 9.47 20.50 -11.66
C ARG A 184 8.47 19.42 -12.10
N GLY A 185 7.41 19.80 -12.82
CA GLY A 185 6.42 18.86 -13.36
C GLY A 185 6.92 18.03 -14.56
N SER A 186 7.92 18.52 -15.30
CA SER A 186 8.42 17.87 -16.52
C SER A 186 9.60 16.90 -16.28
N SER A 187 10.21 16.93 -15.09
CA SER A 187 11.43 16.19 -14.78
C SER A 187 11.16 14.78 -14.25
N LYS A 188 10.53 13.91 -15.08
CA LYS A 188 10.75 12.44 -15.14
C LYS A 188 9.82 11.79 -16.17
N GLN A 189 10.10 12.01 -17.45
CA GLN A 189 9.89 10.98 -18.48
C GLN A 189 11.26 10.53 -18.99
N ARG A 190 12.00 9.76 -18.18
CA ARG A 190 13.02 8.87 -18.73
C ARG A 190 12.30 7.57 -19.09
N GLY A 191 11.88 7.47 -20.34
CA GLY A 191 11.48 6.20 -20.94
C GLY A 191 12.67 5.22 -20.98
N PRO A 192 12.41 3.92 -21.16
CA PRO A 192 13.48 2.93 -21.32
C PRO A 192 14.15 3.18 -22.68
N GLY A 193 15.41 3.62 -22.63
CA GLY A 193 16.25 3.84 -23.78
C GLY A 193 17.68 3.43 -23.46
N THR A 194 18.01 2.21 -23.88
CA THR A 194 19.30 1.78 -24.42
C THR A 194 20.55 2.05 -23.57
N GLN A 195 21.07 1.00 -22.93
CA GLN A 195 22.31 0.33 -23.33
C GLN A 195 22.21 -1.16 -22.98
#